data_AF-A0A432FVM0-F1
#
_entry.id   AF-A0A432FVM0-F1
#
_cell.length_a   1.000
_cell.length_b   1.000
_cell.length_c   1.000
_cell.angle_alpha   90.00
_cell.angle_beta   90.00
_cell.angle_gamma   90.00
#
_symmetry.space_group_name_H-M   'P 1'
#
loop_
_entity.id
_entity.type
_entity.pdbx_description
1 polymer ?
#
loop_
_entity_poly.entity_id
_entity_poly.type
_entity_poly.pdbx_seq_one_letter_code
_entity_poly.pdbx_strand_id
1 'polypeptide(L)'
;MEELAEALQQAGYGTANIDYPSRSAGIVELADRVVPEGIRRCRNQGARRIHFVTHSMGGILLRFYLGKHGLPELGRVVMLAPPNRGSEVADALRDNALYQWVNGPAGQELGKGGVPARLGPVDYPVGIITGNRAAPWDLWFSKLIPGEDDGKVGVESARLEGMRDFLVVPYSHTFIMNREEVIDQVLHFLEAGRFLRCPPWRAKRRRVVPGSREATRDTRRAEGAKGDPKGASERGVQSYGRPV
;
A
#
# COMPACT_ATOMS: atom_id res chain seq x y z
N MET A 1 4.20 6.75 -9.34
CA MET A 1 3.70 7.57 -8.21
C MET A 1 2.92 8.80 -8.68
N GLU A 2 3.13 9.27 -9.92
CA GLU A 2 2.40 10.43 -10.47
C GLU A 2 0.88 10.25 -10.43
N GLU A 3 0.35 9.14 -10.96
CA GLU A 3 -1.10 8.86 -10.96
C GLU A 3 -1.72 8.90 -9.55
N LEU A 4 -1.02 8.33 -8.55
CA LEU A 4 -1.45 8.40 -7.16
C LEU A 4 -1.39 9.84 -6.61
N ALA A 5 -0.37 10.61 -7.00
CA ALA A 5 -0.26 12.01 -6.59
C ALA A 5 -1.37 12.87 -7.20
N GLU A 6 -1.75 12.63 -8.45
CA GLU A 6 -2.89 13.28 -9.10
C GLU A 6 -4.21 12.95 -8.38
N ALA A 7 -4.45 11.68 -8.05
CA ALA A 7 -5.63 11.29 -7.28
C ALA A 7 -5.67 11.93 -5.89
N LEU A 8 -4.52 12.05 -5.21
CA LEU A 8 -4.40 12.78 -3.95
C LEU A 8 -4.73 14.27 -4.12
N GLN A 9 -4.23 14.91 -5.18
CA GLN A 9 -4.56 16.32 -5.48
C GLN A 9 -6.06 16.51 -5.75
N GLN A 10 -6.68 15.62 -6.51
CA GLN A 10 -8.13 15.63 -6.77
C GLN A 10 -8.94 15.44 -5.48
N ALA A 11 -8.40 14.70 -4.50
CA ALA A 11 -8.99 14.55 -3.18
C ALA A 11 -8.67 15.72 -2.21
N GLY A 12 -7.99 16.78 -2.67
CA GLY A 12 -7.73 18.01 -1.91
C GLY A 12 -6.40 18.05 -1.16
N TYR A 13 -5.49 17.10 -1.39
CA TYR A 13 -4.15 17.11 -0.77
C TYR A 13 -3.14 17.91 -1.60
N GLY A 14 -2.34 18.76 -0.94
CA GLY A 14 -1.07 19.23 -1.52
C GLY A 14 -0.06 18.09 -1.56
N THR A 15 0.61 17.89 -2.70
CA THR A 15 1.57 16.79 -2.88
C THR A 15 2.98 17.29 -3.14
N ALA A 16 3.96 16.53 -2.64
CA ALA A 16 5.38 16.69 -2.93
C ALA A 16 5.95 15.32 -3.31
N ASN A 17 5.98 15.02 -4.61
CA ASN A 17 6.58 13.78 -5.11
C ASN A 17 8.09 14.00 -5.24
N ILE A 18 8.89 13.26 -4.46
CA ILE A 18 10.35 13.39 -4.45
C ILE A 18 10.97 12.14 -5.06
N ASP A 19 11.54 12.31 -6.25
CA ASP A 19 12.36 11.28 -6.86
C ASP A 19 13.73 11.22 -6.19
N TYR A 20 14.34 10.03 -6.21
CA TYR A 20 15.67 9.88 -5.65
C TYR A 20 16.53 8.91 -6.46
N PRO A 21 17.84 9.20 -6.61
CA PRO A 21 18.77 8.38 -7.37
C PRO A 21 19.18 7.17 -6.54
N SER A 22 18.33 6.15 -6.50
CA SER A 22 18.58 4.86 -5.83
C SER A 22 19.88 4.18 -6.30
N ARG A 23 20.36 4.53 -7.49
CA ARG A 23 21.55 3.94 -8.13
C ARG A 23 22.89 4.51 -7.68
N SER A 24 22.91 5.66 -6.99
CA SER A 24 24.18 6.39 -6.73
C SER A 24 24.39 6.81 -5.28
N ALA A 25 23.46 6.52 -4.37
CA ALA A 25 23.54 6.86 -2.95
C ALA A 25 22.99 5.73 -2.07
N GLY A 26 23.50 5.58 -0.85
CA GLY A 26 23.06 4.57 0.12
C GLY A 26 21.74 4.94 0.82
N ILE A 27 21.14 4.02 1.57
CA ILE A 27 19.83 4.24 2.23
C ILE A 27 19.89 5.39 3.22
N VAL A 28 20.99 5.50 3.98
CA VAL A 28 21.19 6.55 5.00
C VAL A 28 21.21 7.94 4.35
N GLU A 29 22.06 8.13 3.35
CA GLU A 29 22.19 9.41 2.64
C GLU A 29 20.87 9.80 1.96
N LEU A 30 20.20 8.83 1.33
CA LEU A 30 18.91 9.06 0.70
C LEU A 30 17.84 9.46 1.72
N ALA A 31 17.78 8.80 2.87
CA ALA A 31 16.80 9.12 3.91
C ALA A 31 17.00 10.55 4.45
N ASP A 32 18.26 10.93 4.71
CA ASP A 32 18.62 12.25 5.25
C ASP A 32 18.48 13.39 4.23
N ARG A 33 18.35 13.08 2.94
CA ARG A 33 18.10 14.08 1.88
C ARG A 33 16.63 14.16 1.47
N VAL A 34 16.05 13.02 1.10
CA VAL A 34 14.75 12.92 0.41
C VAL A 34 13.59 13.21 1.35
N VAL A 35 13.61 12.65 2.55
CA VAL A 35 12.51 12.79 3.51
C VAL A 35 12.41 14.24 4.01
N PRO A 36 13.50 14.91 4.43
CA PRO A 36 13.47 16.33 4.75
C PRO A 36 13.01 17.22 3.58
N GLU A 37 13.39 16.89 2.35
CA GLU A 37 12.97 17.67 1.19
C GLU A 37 11.45 17.62 0.99
N GLY A 38 10.85 16.43 1.05
CA GLY A 38 9.40 16.27 0.98
C GLY A 38 8.69 17.06 2.09
N ILE A 39 9.19 16.95 3.33
CA ILE A 39 8.67 17.70 4.48
C ILE A 39 8.75 19.21 4.25
N ARG A 40 9.90 19.74 3.79
CA ARG A 40 10.07 21.17 3.49
C ARG A 40 9.09 21.63 2.42
N ARG A 41 8.91 20.86 1.33
CA ARG A 41 7.97 21.23 0.27
C ARG A 41 6.52 21.25 0.78
N CYS A 42 6.11 20.28 1.59
CA CYS A 42 4.79 20.30 2.23
C CYS A 42 4.61 21.51 3.16
N ARG A 43 5.61 21.83 3.99
CA ARG A 43 5.58 23.01 4.87
C ARG A 43 5.45 24.32 4.09
N ASN A 44 6.18 24.45 2.97
CA ASN A 44 6.10 25.62 2.10
C ASN A 44 4.73 25.77 1.43
N GLN A 45 3.99 24.67 1.25
CA GLN A 45 2.59 24.67 0.80
C GLN A 45 1.59 24.99 1.94
N GLY A 46 2.07 25.24 3.16
CA GLY A 46 1.23 25.55 4.33
C GLY A 46 0.64 24.32 5.03
N ALA A 47 1.18 23.12 4.77
CA ALA A 47 0.67 21.89 5.39
C ALA A 47 0.87 21.91 6.93
N ARG A 48 -0.24 21.79 7.67
CA ARG A 48 -0.24 21.64 9.14
C ARG A 48 -0.18 20.20 9.61
N ARG A 49 -0.40 19.26 8.69
CA ARG A 49 -0.32 17.81 8.89
C ARG A 49 0.28 17.19 7.64
N ILE A 50 1.25 16.30 7.80
CA ILE A 50 2.00 15.69 6.69
C ILE A 50 1.75 14.19 6.70
N HIS A 51 1.12 13.71 5.64
CA HIS A 51 0.94 12.29 5.37
C HIS A 51 2.05 11.78 4.45
N PHE A 52 2.39 10.50 4.56
CA PHE A 52 3.36 9.88 3.68
C PHE A 52 2.72 8.71 2.94
N VAL A 53 2.98 8.63 1.64
CA VAL A 53 2.74 7.43 0.85
C VAL A 53 4.04 7.03 0.18
N THR A 54 4.53 5.84 0.50
CA THR A 54 5.82 5.35 0.04
C THR A 54 5.65 4.11 -0.81
N HIS A 55 6.56 3.87 -1.74
CA HIS A 55 6.65 2.62 -2.49
C HIS A 55 7.99 1.96 -2.26
N SER A 56 7.98 0.63 -2.05
CA SER A 56 9.18 -0.20 -1.97
C SER A 56 10.20 0.37 -0.98
N MET A 57 11.44 0.60 -1.43
CA MET A 57 12.52 1.20 -0.65
C MET A 57 12.19 2.54 -0.01
N GLY A 58 11.29 3.35 -0.59
CA GLY A 58 10.87 4.62 0.01
C GLY A 58 10.30 4.45 1.42
N GLY A 59 9.70 3.28 1.70
CA GLY A 59 9.23 2.93 3.03
C GLY A 59 10.37 2.75 4.03
N ILE A 60 11.50 2.18 3.60
CA ILE A 60 12.69 2.00 4.43
C ILE A 60 13.36 3.35 4.71
N LEU A 61 13.44 4.23 3.70
CA LEU A 61 13.95 5.59 3.87
C LEU A 61 13.14 6.37 4.91
N LEU A 62 11.81 6.31 4.83
CA LEU A 62 10.93 6.97 5.78
C LEU A 62 11.07 6.40 7.20
N ARG A 63 11.09 5.07 7.35
CA ARG A 63 11.26 4.41 8.65
C ARG A 63 12.61 4.76 9.28
N PHE A 64 13.69 4.77 8.49
CA PHE A 64 15.01 5.17 8.97
C PHE A 64 15.01 6.62 9.47
N TYR A 65 14.42 7.54 8.70
CA TYR A 65 14.34 8.94 9.07
C TYR A 65 13.51 9.15 10.34
N LEU A 66 12.29 8.59 10.40
CA LEU A 66 11.41 8.74 11.57
C LEU A 66 11.94 8.04 12.83
N GLY A 67 12.74 6.99 12.69
CA GLY A 67 13.41 6.35 13.81
C GLY A 67 14.50 7.22 14.47
N LYS A 68 14.96 8.27 13.79
CA LYS A 68 15.97 9.22 14.29
C LYS A 68 15.42 10.62 14.56
N HIS A 69 14.34 10.99 13.88
CA HIS A 69 13.80 12.35 13.86
C HIS A 69 12.32 12.35 14.22
N GLY A 70 11.96 13.11 15.24
CA GLY A 70 10.56 13.42 15.53
C GLY A 70 9.95 14.35 14.48
N LEU A 71 8.70 14.09 14.11
CA LEU A 71 7.91 14.95 13.21
C LEU A 71 6.56 15.26 13.87
N PRO A 72 6.43 16.39 14.59
CA PRO A 72 5.21 16.72 15.35
C PRO A 72 3.94 16.79 14.49
N GLU A 73 4.05 17.20 13.23
CA GLU A 73 2.95 17.27 12.27
C GLU A 73 2.70 15.95 11.52
N LEU A 74 3.35 14.85 11.91
CA LEU A 74 3.14 13.55 11.26
C LEU A 74 1.66 13.15 11.33
N GLY A 75 1.08 12.91 10.17
CA GLY A 75 -0.25 12.37 10.01
C GLY A 75 -0.24 10.85 9.95
N ARG A 76 -0.65 10.31 8.80
CA ARG A 76 -0.74 8.87 8.54
C ARG A 76 0.25 8.47 7.46
N VAL A 77 0.73 7.23 7.55
CA VAL A 77 1.68 6.64 6.60
C VAL A 77 1.00 5.48 5.88
N VAL A 78 1.16 5.42 4.56
CA VAL A 78 0.83 4.23 3.77
C VAL A 78 2.09 3.73 3.07
N MET A 79 2.41 2.45 3.27
CA MET A 79 3.55 1.82 2.62
C MET A 79 3.06 0.80 1.59
N LEU A 80 3.49 0.97 0.35
CA LEU A 80 3.17 0.09 -0.77
C LEU A 80 4.35 -0.85 -1.02
N ALA A 81 4.15 -2.14 -0.80
CA ALA A 81 5.13 -3.21 -0.97
C ALA A 81 6.51 -2.94 -0.31
N PRO A 82 6.59 -2.52 0.97
CA PRO A 82 7.86 -2.25 1.62
C PRO A 82 8.63 -3.54 1.95
N PRO A 83 9.95 -3.62 1.74
CA PRO A 83 10.75 -4.77 2.21
C PRO A 83 11.11 -4.62 3.70
N ASN A 84 10.11 -4.57 4.59
CA ASN A 84 10.30 -4.19 5.99
C ASN A 84 11.21 -5.12 6.79
N ARG A 85 11.26 -6.41 6.41
CA ARG A 85 12.15 -7.42 7.00
C ARG A 85 13.35 -7.75 6.10
N GLY A 86 13.64 -6.88 5.14
CA GLY A 86 14.66 -7.10 4.11
C GLY A 86 14.14 -7.86 2.90
N SER A 87 14.95 -7.92 1.84
CA SER A 87 14.60 -8.55 0.58
C SER A 87 15.43 -9.82 0.35
N GLU A 88 14.76 -10.96 0.23
CA GLU A 88 15.36 -12.23 -0.19
C GLU A 88 16.03 -12.11 -1.56
N VAL A 89 15.42 -11.34 -2.46
CA VAL A 89 15.96 -11.06 -3.79
C VAL A 89 17.26 -10.27 -3.70
N ALA A 90 17.33 -9.29 -2.79
CA ALA A 90 18.57 -8.56 -2.53
C ALA A 90 19.66 -9.46 -1.98
N ASP A 91 19.35 -10.35 -1.03
CA ASP A 91 20.32 -11.31 -0.50
C ASP A 91 20.82 -12.29 -1.57
N ALA A 92 19.90 -12.84 -2.37
CA ALA A 92 20.21 -13.86 -3.38
C ALA A 92 20.98 -13.30 -4.59
N LEU A 93 20.83 -12.02 -4.89
CA LEU A 93 21.43 -11.36 -6.06
C LEU A 93 22.50 -10.34 -5.69
N ARG A 94 22.92 -10.28 -4.42
CA ARG A 94 23.90 -9.30 -3.93
C ARG A 94 25.20 -9.30 -4.75
N ASP A 95 25.64 -10.47 -5.22
CA ASP A 95 26.89 -10.64 -5.97
C ASP A 95 26.68 -10.61 -7.50
N ASN A 96 25.44 -10.37 -7.96
CA ASN A 96 25.11 -10.29 -9.38
C ASN A 96 25.33 -8.87 -9.91
N ALA A 97 26.28 -8.71 -10.85
CA ALA A 97 26.66 -7.42 -11.42
C ALA A 97 25.50 -6.67 -12.11
N LEU A 98 24.56 -7.38 -12.74
CA LEU A 98 23.37 -6.77 -13.35
C LEU A 98 22.41 -6.25 -12.28
N TYR A 99 22.21 -7.01 -11.19
CA TYR A 99 21.39 -6.58 -10.06
C TYR A 99 21.99 -5.35 -9.34
N GLN A 100 23.31 -5.35 -9.13
CA GLN A 100 24.05 -4.21 -8.58
C GLN A 100 23.93 -2.97 -9.47
N TRP A 101 24.07 -3.12 -10.80
CA TRP A 101 23.94 -2.00 -11.73
C TRP A 101 22.52 -1.41 -11.76
N VAL A 102 21.48 -2.24 -11.66
CA VAL A 102 20.08 -1.81 -11.69
C VAL A 102 19.64 -1.15 -10.38
N ASN A 103 20.03 -1.73 -9.23
CA ASN A 103 19.53 -1.31 -7.91
C ASN A 103 20.52 -0.45 -7.10
N GLY A 104 21.78 -0.38 -7.54
CA GLY A 104 22.83 0.44 -6.94
C GLY A 104 23.14 0.11 -5.48
N PRO A 105 23.86 1.00 -4.78
CA PRO A 105 24.29 0.79 -3.40
C PRO A 105 23.10 0.69 -2.42
N ALA A 106 22.04 1.49 -2.60
CA ALA A 106 20.86 1.39 -1.75
C ALA A 106 20.16 0.02 -1.85
N GLY A 107 20.11 -0.57 -3.05
CA GLY A 107 19.58 -1.92 -3.24
C GLY A 107 20.37 -3.01 -2.50
N GLN A 108 21.69 -2.84 -2.38
CA GLN A 108 22.55 -3.77 -1.64
C GLN A 108 22.32 -3.72 -0.13
N GLU A 109 21.88 -2.57 0.39
CA GLU A 109 21.58 -2.38 1.81
C GLU A 109 20.19 -2.90 2.22
N LEU A 110 19.38 -3.40 1.27
CA LEU A 110 18.04 -3.95 1.51
C LEU A 110 18.01 -5.43 1.92
N GLY A 111 19.15 -6.11 1.97
CA GLY A 111 19.23 -7.51 2.40
C GLY A 111 18.73 -7.74 3.83
N LYS A 112 18.46 -9.00 4.21
CA LYS A 112 17.95 -9.36 5.56
C LYS A 112 18.92 -9.06 6.70
N GLY A 113 20.20 -8.82 6.41
CA GLY A 113 21.19 -8.32 7.38
C GLY A 113 21.44 -6.80 7.31
N GLY A 114 20.76 -6.11 6.39
CA GLY A 114 20.97 -4.71 6.05
C GLY A 114 20.19 -3.74 6.93
N VAL A 115 19.94 -2.53 6.41
CA VAL A 115 19.24 -1.47 7.14
C VAL A 115 17.84 -1.89 7.60
N PRO A 116 16.98 -2.54 6.79
CA PRO A 116 15.62 -2.90 7.20
C PRO A 116 15.55 -3.73 8.48
N ALA A 117 16.48 -4.68 8.65
CA ALA A 117 16.51 -5.56 9.82
C ALA A 117 16.89 -4.86 11.13
N ARG A 118 17.49 -3.67 11.03
CA ARG A 118 17.84 -2.82 12.18
C ARG A 118 16.75 -1.81 12.53
N LEU A 119 15.74 -1.69 11.67
CA LEU A 119 14.59 -0.82 11.91
C LEU A 119 13.57 -1.59 12.75
N GLY A 120 13.39 -1.14 13.99
CA GLY A 120 12.44 -1.74 14.95
C GLY A 120 10.95 -1.51 14.60
N PRO A 121 10.05 -1.83 15.54
CA PRO A 121 8.62 -1.56 15.38
C PRO A 121 8.34 -0.06 15.24
N VAL A 122 7.12 0.27 14.82
CA VAL A 122 6.66 1.66 14.70
C VAL A 122 5.51 1.96 15.66
N ASP A 123 5.39 3.22 16.07
CA ASP A 123 4.37 3.71 17.00
C ASP A 123 3.40 4.72 16.36
N TYR A 124 3.60 5.05 15.08
CA TYR A 124 2.75 5.95 14.32
C TYR A 124 1.73 5.22 13.42
N PRO A 125 0.64 5.88 12.97
CA PRO A 125 -0.41 5.23 12.19
C PRO A 125 0.08 4.84 10.78
N VAL A 126 0.52 3.60 10.62
CA VAL A 126 0.95 3.04 9.32
C VAL A 126 0.00 1.96 8.80
N GLY A 127 -0.38 2.07 7.54
CA GLY A 127 -1.07 1.03 6.78
C GLY A 127 -0.15 0.45 5.73
N ILE A 128 -0.20 -0.86 5.52
CA ILE A 128 0.66 -1.53 4.53
C ILE A 128 -0.20 -2.26 3.49
N ILE A 129 0.04 -1.95 2.22
CA ILE A 129 -0.56 -2.65 1.08
C ILE A 129 0.56 -3.39 0.35
N THR A 130 0.40 -4.69 0.12
CA THR A 130 1.38 -5.48 -0.65
C THR A 130 0.69 -6.35 -1.70
N GLY A 131 1.43 -6.68 -2.75
CA GLY A 131 0.98 -7.58 -3.80
C GLY A 131 1.13 -9.06 -3.42
N ASN A 132 0.44 -9.94 -4.14
CA ASN A 132 0.69 -11.40 -4.12
C ASN A 132 0.73 -12.04 -5.51
N ARG A 133 1.05 -11.25 -6.54
CA ARG A 133 1.27 -11.77 -7.90
C ARG A 133 2.59 -11.30 -8.47
N ALA A 134 3.45 -12.24 -8.84
CA ALA A 134 4.61 -11.93 -9.66
C ALA A 134 4.19 -11.55 -11.10
N ALA A 135 4.87 -10.56 -11.68
CA ALA A 135 4.75 -10.30 -13.11
C ALA A 135 5.47 -11.40 -13.92
N PRO A 136 5.06 -11.68 -15.18
CA PRO A 136 5.67 -12.75 -15.98
C PRO A 136 7.19 -12.65 -16.14
N TRP A 137 7.74 -11.43 -16.18
CA TRP A 137 9.19 -11.19 -16.27
C TRP A 137 9.92 -11.31 -14.92
N ASP A 138 9.21 -11.18 -13.79
CA ASP A 138 9.75 -11.27 -12.42
C ASP A 138 9.57 -12.67 -11.80
N LEU A 139 8.98 -13.64 -12.53
CA LEU A 139 8.75 -15.02 -12.09
C LEU A 139 10.02 -15.73 -11.60
N TRP A 140 11.17 -15.36 -12.15
CA TRP A 140 12.47 -15.91 -11.74
C TRP A 140 12.86 -15.49 -10.31
N PHE A 141 12.49 -14.27 -9.90
CA PHE A 141 12.73 -13.76 -8.56
C PHE A 141 11.74 -14.32 -7.53
N SER A 142 10.48 -14.52 -7.91
CA SER A 142 9.46 -15.14 -7.05
C SER A 142 9.86 -16.53 -6.57
N LYS A 143 10.58 -17.32 -7.38
CA LYS A 143 11.13 -18.64 -6.95
C LYS A 143 12.09 -18.57 -5.77
N LEU A 144 12.67 -17.40 -5.49
CA LEU A 144 13.60 -17.17 -4.38
C LEU A 144 12.89 -16.65 -3.13
N ILE A 145 11.60 -16.32 -3.22
CA ILE A 145 10.81 -15.75 -2.13
C ILE A 145 9.91 -16.85 -1.55
N PRO A 146 10.04 -17.19 -0.26
CA PRO A 146 9.14 -18.15 0.37
C PRO A 146 7.72 -17.58 0.52
N GLY A 147 6.72 -18.35 0.10
CA GLY A 147 5.30 -18.02 0.32
C GLY A 147 4.71 -17.11 -0.76
N GLU A 148 3.65 -16.37 -0.39
CA GLU A 148 3.03 -15.39 -1.30
C GLU A 148 3.93 -14.16 -1.48
N ASP A 149 4.07 -13.68 -2.72
CA ASP A 149 4.94 -12.56 -3.07
C ASP A 149 4.44 -11.75 -4.27
N ASP A 150 4.93 -10.53 -4.41
CA ASP A 150 4.57 -9.61 -5.51
C ASP A 150 5.55 -9.59 -6.69
N GLY A 151 6.44 -10.59 -6.75
CA GLY A 151 7.56 -10.72 -7.68
C GLY A 151 8.88 -10.18 -7.13
N LYS A 152 8.89 -9.41 -6.03
CA LYS A 152 10.13 -8.82 -5.46
C LYS A 152 10.19 -8.89 -3.93
N VAL A 153 9.05 -8.84 -3.25
CA VAL A 153 8.94 -8.83 -1.80
C VAL A 153 7.85 -9.82 -1.38
N GLY A 154 8.18 -10.67 -0.41
CA GLY A 154 7.21 -11.59 0.19
C GLY A 154 6.19 -10.85 1.05
N VAL A 155 4.95 -11.32 1.06
CA VAL A 155 3.84 -10.76 1.87
C VAL A 155 4.24 -10.65 3.34
N GLU A 156 4.90 -11.67 3.88
CA GLU A 156 5.36 -11.69 5.28
C GLU A 156 6.56 -10.77 5.55
N SER A 157 7.39 -10.49 4.53
CA SER A 157 8.46 -9.49 4.65
C SER A 157 7.91 -8.07 4.68
N ALA A 158 6.77 -7.82 4.04
CA ALA A 158 6.12 -6.52 4.04
C ALA A 158 5.48 -6.15 5.38
N ARG A 159 5.09 -7.12 6.20
CA ARG A 159 4.50 -6.87 7.52
C ARG A 159 5.46 -6.12 8.43
N LEU A 160 4.89 -5.30 9.30
CA LEU A 160 5.62 -4.50 10.27
C LEU A 160 4.91 -4.52 11.62
N GLU A 161 5.65 -4.75 12.68
CA GLU A 161 5.12 -4.62 14.04
C GLU A 161 4.73 -3.16 14.33
N GLY A 162 3.55 -2.97 14.91
CA GLY A 162 2.97 -1.64 15.14
C GLY A 162 2.10 -1.10 14.00
N MET A 163 1.98 -1.83 12.88
CA MET A 163 1.08 -1.42 11.79
C MET A 163 -0.39 -1.43 12.22
N ARG A 164 -1.14 -0.43 11.77
CA ARG A 164 -2.58 -0.29 12.05
C ARG A 164 -3.43 -1.18 11.17
N ASP A 165 -3.03 -1.36 9.93
CA ASP A 165 -3.77 -2.19 9.00
C ASP A 165 -2.88 -2.80 7.92
N PHE A 166 -3.30 -3.94 7.37
CA PHE A 166 -2.57 -4.70 6.36
C PHE A 166 -3.53 -5.23 5.29
N LEU A 167 -3.19 -5.01 4.02
CA LEU A 167 -3.99 -5.43 2.87
C LEU A 167 -3.10 -6.11 1.82
N VAL A 168 -3.54 -7.27 1.36
CA VAL A 168 -2.94 -7.98 0.22
C VAL A 168 -3.84 -7.78 -0.99
N VAL A 169 -3.25 -7.38 -2.13
CA VAL A 169 -3.95 -7.14 -3.39
C VAL A 169 -3.36 -8.00 -4.52
N PRO A 170 -4.17 -8.39 -5.52
CA PRO A 170 -3.75 -9.32 -6.57
C PRO A 170 -2.94 -8.64 -7.69
N TYR A 171 -1.89 -7.89 -7.32
CA TYR A 171 -1.05 -7.11 -8.22
C TYR A 171 0.44 -7.35 -7.97
N SER A 172 1.26 -6.96 -8.94
CA SER A 172 2.73 -7.05 -8.87
C SER A 172 3.36 -5.78 -8.32
N HIS A 173 4.60 -5.93 -7.85
CA HIS A 173 5.37 -4.90 -7.14
C HIS A 173 5.45 -3.55 -7.85
N THR A 174 5.88 -3.55 -9.12
CA THR A 174 6.40 -2.36 -9.80
C THR A 174 5.35 -1.29 -10.06
N PHE A 175 4.09 -1.69 -10.31
CA PHE A 175 3.00 -0.78 -10.67
C PHE A 175 1.79 -0.88 -9.74
N ILE A 176 1.99 -1.41 -8.52
CA ILE A 176 0.92 -1.53 -7.52
C ILE A 176 0.27 -0.18 -7.19
N MET A 177 1.06 0.90 -7.19
CA MET A 177 0.60 2.26 -6.87
C MET A 177 -0.30 2.89 -7.94
N ASN A 178 -0.33 2.33 -9.16
CA ASN A 178 -1.12 2.82 -10.29
C ASN A 178 -2.47 2.06 -10.42
N ARG A 179 -2.83 1.25 -9.42
CA ARG A 179 -4.09 0.49 -9.44
C ARG A 179 -5.17 1.32 -8.77
N GLU A 180 -6.29 1.53 -9.45
CA GLU A 180 -7.46 2.24 -8.89
C GLU A 180 -7.84 1.70 -7.50
N GLU A 181 -7.89 0.37 -7.34
CA GLU A 181 -8.15 -0.25 -6.03
C GLU A 181 -7.15 0.20 -4.97
N VAL A 182 -5.86 0.31 -5.30
CA VAL A 182 -4.83 0.72 -4.35
C VAL A 182 -4.93 2.21 -4.04
N ILE A 183 -5.23 3.04 -5.03
CA ILE A 183 -5.46 4.48 -4.86
C ILE A 183 -6.63 4.72 -3.89
N ASP A 184 -7.76 4.05 -4.10
CA ASP A 184 -8.94 4.14 -3.21
C ASP A 184 -8.58 3.76 -1.76
N GLN A 185 -7.78 2.71 -1.59
CA GLN A 185 -7.35 2.22 -0.28
C GLN A 185 -6.40 3.20 0.41
N VAL A 186 -5.49 3.82 -0.34
CA VAL A 186 -4.60 4.87 0.17
C VAL A 186 -5.43 6.05 0.65
N LEU A 187 -6.32 6.59 -0.18
CA LEU A 187 -7.18 7.72 0.16
C LEU A 187 -7.99 7.42 1.43
N HIS A 188 -8.64 6.25 1.49
CA HIS A 188 -9.43 5.87 2.65
C HIS A 188 -8.58 5.71 3.91
N PHE A 189 -7.38 5.13 3.81
CA PHE A 189 -6.49 5.02 4.96
C PHE A 189 -6.01 6.38 5.45
N LEU A 190 -5.68 7.30 4.53
CA LEU A 190 -5.26 8.66 4.90
C LEU A 190 -6.35 9.44 5.63
N GLU A 191 -7.63 9.14 5.38
CA GLU A 191 -8.77 9.75 6.05
C GLU A 191 -9.16 9.03 7.36
N ALA A 192 -9.32 7.71 7.29
CA ALA A 192 -9.94 6.88 8.35
C ALA A 192 -8.94 6.07 9.18
N GLY A 193 -7.69 5.91 8.74
CA GLY A 193 -6.66 5.12 9.42
C GLY A 193 -6.83 3.61 9.32
N ARG A 194 -7.61 3.12 8.34
CA ARG A 194 -7.84 1.70 8.04
C ARG A 194 -8.16 1.51 6.56
N PHE A 195 -8.01 0.30 6.05
CA PHE A 195 -8.34 -0.07 4.67
C PHE A 195 -9.82 -0.48 4.53
N LEU A 196 -10.35 -0.31 3.33
CA LEU A 196 -11.66 -0.82 2.92
C LEU A 196 -11.59 -2.35 2.80
N ARG A 197 -12.28 -3.06 3.70
CA ARG A 197 -12.37 -4.54 3.66
C ARG A 197 -13.38 -5.06 2.63
N CYS A 198 -14.27 -4.20 2.15
CA CYS A 198 -15.13 -4.46 1.00
C CYS A 198 -15.09 -3.23 0.08
N PRO A 199 -14.20 -3.20 -0.93
CA PRO A 199 -14.13 -2.10 -1.86
C PRO A 199 -15.49 -1.90 -2.57
N PRO A 200 -15.96 -0.66 -2.77
CA PRO A 200 -17.24 -0.38 -3.44
C PRO A 200 -17.36 -1.06 -4.80
N TRP A 201 -16.24 -1.24 -5.52
CA TRP A 201 -16.22 -1.91 -6.82
C TRP A 201 -16.44 -3.44 -6.73
N ARG A 202 -16.03 -4.11 -5.64
CA ARG A 202 -16.39 -5.52 -5.37
C ARG A 202 -17.85 -5.67 -4.96
N ALA A 203 -18.40 -4.68 -4.24
CA ALA A 203 -19.83 -4.63 -3.95
C ALA A 203 -20.67 -4.43 -5.23
N LYS A 204 -20.21 -3.60 -6.18
CA LYS A 204 -20.87 -3.43 -7.49
C LYS A 204 -20.82 -4.69 -8.37
N ARG A 205 -19.73 -5.47 -8.35
CA ARG A 205 -19.64 -6.76 -9.06
C ARG A 205 -20.49 -7.88 -8.43
N ARG A 206 -20.96 -7.69 -7.19
CA ARG A 206 -21.91 -8.58 -6.49
C ARG A 206 -23.39 -8.23 -6.75
N ARG A 207 -23.71 -7.42 -7.78
CA ARG A 207 -25.06 -7.47 -8.35
C ARG A 207 -25.22 -8.78 -9.11
N VAL A 208 -25.88 -9.74 -8.49
CA VAL A 208 -26.46 -10.90 -9.15
C VAL A 208 -27.12 -10.43 -10.44
N VAL A 209 -26.64 -10.90 -11.59
CA VAL A 209 -27.35 -10.74 -12.85
C VAL A 209 -28.62 -11.56 -12.72
N PRO A 210 -29.82 -10.96 -12.80
CA PRO A 210 -31.05 -11.73 -12.80
C PRO A 210 -30.99 -12.75 -13.95
N GLY A 211 -30.93 -14.05 -13.61
CA GLY A 211 -30.85 -15.15 -14.60
C GLY A 211 -29.54 -15.94 -14.69
N SER A 212 -28.51 -15.67 -13.87
CA SER A 212 -27.34 -16.57 -13.82
C SER A 212 -27.64 -17.87 -13.05
N ARG A 213 -26.98 -18.97 -13.42
CA ARG A 213 -27.23 -20.34 -12.91
C ARG A 213 -27.04 -20.54 -11.39
N GLU A 214 -26.54 -19.54 -10.66
CA GLU A 214 -26.51 -19.56 -9.19
C GLU A 214 -27.87 -19.16 -8.58
N ALA A 215 -28.72 -18.43 -9.30
CA ALA A 215 -30.07 -18.04 -8.84
C ALA A 215 -31.09 -19.19 -8.85
N THR A 216 -30.75 -20.35 -9.43
CA THR A 216 -31.65 -21.51 -9.54
C THR A 216 -31.40 -22.61 -8.52
N ARG A 217 -30.44 -22.42 -7.58
CA ARG A 217 -30.23 -23.37 -6.48
C ARG A 217 -30.97 -23.03 -5.19
N ASP A 218 -31.32 -21.76 -4.97
CA ASP A 218 -32.00 -21.35 -3.73
C ASP A 218 -33.53 -21.26 -3.86
N THR A 219 -34.07 -21.27 -5.08
CA THR A 219 -35.52 -21.16 -5.34
C THR A 219 -36.27 -22.50 -5.34
N ARG A 220 -35.57 -23.64 -5.31
CA ARG A 220 -36.21 -24.98 -5.22
C ARG A 220 -36.45 -25.48 -3.79
N ARG A 221 -36.20 -24.66 -2.77
CA ARG A 221 -36.49 -25.00 -1.37
C ARG A 221 -37.63 -24.18 -0.74
N ALA A 222 -38.25 -23.27 -1.50
CA ALA A 222 -39.28 -22.36 -0.99
C ALA A 222 -40.61 -22.39 -1.78
N GLU A 223 -40.83 -23.36 -2.68
CA GLU A 223 -42.18 -23.66 -3.19
C GLU A 223 -42.88 -24.61 -2.22
N GLY A 224 -43.34 -24.05 -1.10
CA GLY A 224 -43.96 -24.81 -0.04
C GLY A 224 -44.63 -23.95 1.03
N ALA A 225 -45.28 -22.83 0.68
CA ALA A 225 -46.31 -22.24 1.52
C ALA A 225 -47.07 -21.13 0.77
N LYS A 226 -48.38 -21.32 0.62
CA LYS A 226 -49.36 -20.29 0.25
C LYS A 226 -49.46 -19.24 1.36
N GLY A 227 -49.67 -17.97 1.00
CA GLY A 227 -50.19 -16.95 1.91
C GLY A 227 -49.84 -15.51 1.51
N ASP A 228 -50.85 -14.77 1.09
CA ASP A 228 -50.85 -13.31 0.84
C ASP A 228 -51.46 -12.59 2.09
N PRO A 229 -51.50 -11.25 2.20
CA PRO A 229 -50.42 -10.25 2.33
C PRO A 229 -50.54 -9.43 3.64
N LYS A 230 -49.52 -8.63 4.02
CA LYS A 230 -49.65 -7.28 4.64
C LYS A 230 -48.30 -6.62 4.93
N GLY A 231 -48.29 -5.29 4.87
CA GLY A 231 -47.11 -4.44 4.68
C GLY A 231 -46.17 -4.27 5.87
N ALA A 232 -45.00 -3.71 5.57
CA ALA A 232 -44.18 -2.93 6.49
C ALA A 232 -43.21 -2.07 5.68
N SER A 233 -43.23 -0.76 5.94
CA SER A 233 -42.24 0.20 5.49
C SER A 233 -40.93 0.02 6.25
N GLU A 234 -39.78 0.12 5.58
CA GLU A 234 -38.53 0.49 6.28
C GLU A 234 -37.73 1.52 5.48
N ARG A 235 -37.46 2.62 6.17
CA ARG A 235 -36.60 3.73 5.79
C ARG A 235 -35.15 3.34 6.09
N GLY A 236 -34.22 3.66 5.18
CA GLY A 236 -32.78 3.58 5.42
C GLY A 236 -32.07 4.78 4.80
N VAL A 237 -31.98 5.88 5.54
CA VAL A 237 -31.16 7.07 5.23
C VAL A 237 -29.76 6.84 5.76
N GLN A 238 -28.71 7.23 5.03
CA GLN A 238 -27.60 8.03 5.60
C GLN A 238 -26.71 8.65 4.51
N SER A 239 -26.62 9.98 4.58
CA SER A 239 -25.78 10.87 3.79
C SER A 239 -24.43 11.08 4.49
N TYR A 240 -23.36 11.26 3.73
CA TYR A 240 -22.13 11.86 4.26
C TYR A 240 -21.64 12.94 3.29
N GLY A 241 -21.42 14.12 3.84
CA GLY A 241 -20.68 15.20 3.22
C GLY A 241 -20.06 16.06 4.30
N ARG A 242 -18.95 16.71 3.96
CA ARG A 242 -18.77 18.12 4.34
C ARG A 242 -17.92 18.84 3.28
N PRO A 243 -18.20 20.13 3.04
CA PRO A 243 -17.29 21.07 2.44
C PRO A 243 -16.26 21.58 3.48
N VAL A 244 -15.08 21.92 2.96
CA VAL A 244 -13.87 22.57 3.54
C VAL A 244 -13.22 21.93 4.77
#